data_AF-U7QSF8-F1
#
_entry.id   AF-U7QSF8-F1
#
_cell.length_a   1.000
_cell.length_b   1.000
_cell.length_c   1.000
_cell.angle_alpha   90.00
_cell.angle_beta   90.00
_cell.angle_gamma   90.00
#
_symmetry.space_group_name_H-M   'P 1'
#
loop_
_entity.id
_entity.type
_entity.pdbx_description
1 polymer ?
#
loop_
_entity_poly.entity_id
_entity_poly.type
_entity_poly.pdbx_seq_one_letter_code
_entity_poly.pdbx_strand_id
1 'polypeptide(L)'
;MHYLDSDEANGDNSSSYLSLVLPWDYLKEEDGMTKFMAWLDFLCEQLEPDSGDCGYCLVLPRDYHDYFPLEYQLAQRYPALQVNSAVHTAKLQYGHSIRGINWITLLSKRFVGRLGGEYWIRTMLARYTDVVISTYRDGLIIRAGQYPDLTPLPGSVPESYFAINQLIRPIRVIPREGHS
;
A
#
# COMPACT_ATOMS: atom_id res chain seq x y z
N MET A 1 15.43 7.27 -10.51
CA MET A 1 14.73 8.48 -10.07
C MET A 1 13.97 9.02 -11.26
N HIS A 2 12.66 8.77 -11.32
CA HIS A 2 11.78 9.43 -12.29
C HIS A 2 10.98 10.44 -11.48
N TYR A 3 11.27 11.72 -11.72
CA TYR A 3 10.60 12.86 -11.12
C TYR A 3 9.51 13.32 -12.09
N LEU A 4 8.28 13.47 -11.60
CA LEU A 4 7.21 14.17 -12.30
C LEU A 4 6.68 15.23 -11.34
N ASP A 5 6.91 16.47 -11.75
CA ASP A 5 6.51 17.69 -11.08
C ASP A 5 5.01 17.93 -11.26
N SER A 6 4.35 18.49 -10.25
CA SER A 6 2.97 18.96 -10.33
C SER A 6 2.90 20.38 -9.79
N ASP A 7 3.56 21.31 -10.47
CA ASP A 7 3.19 22.72 -10.36
C ASP A 7 1.82 22.92 -11.03
N GLU A 8 0.90 23.58 -10.31
CA GLU A 8 -0.49 23.90 -10.68
C GLU A 8 -0.61 24.86 -11.89
N ALA A 9 0.10 24.60 -12.99
CA ALA A 9 0.14 25.50 -14.12
C ALA A 9 -0.89 25.18 -15.22
N ASN A 10 -1.50 23.99 -15.30
CA ASN A 10 -2.20 23.59 -16.53
C ASN A 10 -3.38 22.62 -16.38
N GLY A 11 -4.30 22.81 -15.42
CA GLY A 11 -5.64 22.20 -15.48
C GLY A 11 -5.72 20.67 -15.69
N ASP A 12 -4.63 19.95 -15.48
CA ASP A 12 -4.52 18.51 -15.69
C ASP A 12 -4.70 17.84 -14.33
N ASN A 13 -5.86 17.23 -14.15
CA ASN A 13 -6.29 16.57 -12.91
C ASN A 13 -5.58 15.20 -12.78
N SER A 14 -4.26 15.20 -12.92
CA SER A 14 -3.45 13.99 -12.95
C SER A 14 -3.00 13.64 -11.53
N SER A 15 -3.23 12.39 -11.13
CA SER A 15 -2.68 11.88 -9.87
C SER A 15 -1.16 11.79 -9.99
N SER A 16 -0.42 11.97 -8.90
CA SER A 16 1.02 11.69 -8.81
C SER A 16 1.27 10.39 -8.05
N TYR A 17 2.41 9.74 -8.31
CA TYR A 17 2.77 8.48 -7.67
C TYR A 17 4.25 8.48 -7.30
N LEU A 18 4.54 8.11 -6.05
CA LEU A 18 5.89 7.93 -5.53
C LEU A 18 6.09 6.44 -5.22
N SER A 19 7.19 5.87 -5.71
CA SER A 19 7.63 4.51 -5.38
C SER A 19 9.05 4.54 -4.87
N LEU A 20 9.28 3.87 -3.75
CA LEU A 20 10.58 3.76 -3.11
C LEU A 20 10.80 2.31 -2.71
N VAL A 21 12.02 1.82 -2.91
CA VAL A 21 12.42 0.47 -2.51
C VAL A 21 13.65 0.60 -1.61
N LEU A 22 13.55 0.01 -0.42
CA LEU A 22 14.62 -0.04 0.57
C LEU A 22 15.18 -1.46 0.64
N PRO A 23 16.45 -1.64 1.06
CA PRO A 23 16.98 -2.96 1.38
C PRO A 23 16.09 -3.67 2.40
N TRP A 24 15.81 -4.96 2.16
CA TRP A 24 14.89 -5.76 2.98
C TRP A 24 15.37 -5.89 4.44
N ASP A 25 16.67 -5.79 4.68
CA ASP A 25 17.35 -5.86 5.96
C ASP A 25 17.32 -4.53 6.73
N TYR A 26 16.93 -3.41 6.09
CA TYR A 26 16.79 -2.10 6.75
C TYR A 26 15.90 -2.16 7.99
N LEU A 27 14.80 -2.92 7.94
CA LEU A 27 13.88 -3.09 9.07
C LEU A 27 14.49 -3.88 10.24
N LYS A 28 15.58 -4.63 9.99
CA LYS A 28 16.27 -5.48 10.97
C LYS A 28 17.47 -4.80 11.62
N GLU A 29 17.86 -3.62 11.14
CA GLU A 29 18.88 -2.79 11.79
C GLU A 29 18.42 -2.35 13.18
N GLU A 30 19.38 -1.91 14.01
CA GLU A 30 19.08 -1.27 15.27
C GLU A 30 18.21 -0.03 15.05
N ASP A 31 17.05 0.00 15.71
CA ASP A 31 15.98 0.98 15.53
C ASP A 31 15.41 1.08 14.10
N GLY A 32 15.66 0.10 13.22
CA GLY A 32 15.24 0.15 11.81
C GLY A 32 13.74 0.38 11.62
N MET A 33 12.92 -0.35 12.38
CA MET A 33 11.45 -0.17 12.39
C MET A 33 11.04 1.24 12.85
N THR A 34 11.66 1.75 13.92
CA THR A 34 11.34 3.07 14.48
C THR A 34 11.71 4.17 13.48
N LYS A 35 12.91 4.10 12.89
CA LYS A 35 13.37 5.02 11.85
C LYS A 35 12.47 4.99 10.62
N PHE A 36 12.08 3.80 10.18
CA PHE A 36 11.18 3.62 9.04
C PHE A 36 9.81 4.26 9.29
N MET A 37 9.19 4.00 10.45
CA MET A 37 7.89 4.58 10.79
C MET A 37 7.97 6.10 10.93
N ALA A 38 9.01 6.64 11.57
CA ALA A 38 9.21 8.10 11.68
C ALA A 38 9.41 8.76 10.30
N TRP A 39 10.14 8.10 9.39
CA TRP A 39 10.30 8.57 8.02
C TRP A 39 8.99 8.50 7.23
N LEU A 40 8.19 7.45 7.42
CA LEU A 40 6.87 7.32 6.80
C LEU A 40 5.91 8.41 7.29
N ASP A 41 5.91 8.70 8.60
CA ASP A 41 5.11 9.79 9.17
C ASP A 41 5.53 11.13 8.55
N PHE A 42 6.84 11.41 8.47
CA PHE A 42 7.36 12.59 7.78
C PHE A 42 6.89 12.66 6.33
N LEU A 43 6.97 11.55 5.59
CA LEU A 43 6.52 11.48 4.19
C LEU A 43 5.03 11.82 4.06
N CYS A 44 4.19 11.26 4.93
CA CYS A 44 2.74 11.51 4.93
C CYS A 44 2.41 12.97 5.26
N GLU A 45 3.18 13.61 6.14
CA GLU A 45 3.03 15.04 6.46
C GLU A 45 3.46 15.96 5.30
N GLN A 46 4.42 15.53 4.46
CA GLN A 46 4.85 16.34 3.32
C GLN A 46 3.96 16.16 2.10
N LEU A 47 3.46 14.94 1.85
CA LEU A 47 2.80 14.60 0.59
C LEU A 47 1.29 14.52 0.69
N GLU A 48 0.73 14.38 1.89
CA GLU A 48 -0.72 14.18 2.12
C GLU A 48 -1.31 13.13 1.13
N PRO A 49 -0.77 11.89 1.11
CA PRO A 49 -1.10 10.93 0.07
C PRO A 49 -2.57 10.49 0.14
N ASP A 50 -3.26 10.52 -1.00
CA ASP A 50 -4.66 10.08 -1.05
C ASP A 50 -4.79 8.59 -0.68
N SER A 51 -3.86 7.75 -1.14
CA SER A 51 -3.71 6.36 -0.68
C SER A 51 -2.30 5.83 -0.92
N GLY A 52 -1.95 4.72 -0.27
CA GLY A 52 -0.68 4.05 -0.49
C GLY A 52 -0.59 2.68 0.19
N ASP A 53 0.34 1.85 -0.27
CA ASP A 53 0.62 0.54 0.31
C ASP A 53 2.13 0.27 0.34
N CYS A 54 2.58 -0.43 1.38
CA CYS A 54 3.97 -0.83 1.55
C CYS A 54 4.05 -2.26 2.09
N GLY A 55 4.93 -3.07 1.49
CA GLY A 55 5.25 -4.43 1.89
C GLY A 55 6.52 -4.92 1.21
N TYR A 56 6.76 -6.24 1.25
CA TYR A 56 7.86 -6.83 0.49
C TYR A 56 7.52 -6.91 -0.99
N CYS A 57 8.44 -6.48 -1.84
CA CYS A 57 8.33 -6.56 -3.30
C CYS A 57 9.58 -7.20 -3.91
N LEU A 58 9.48 -7.61 -5.17
CA LEU A 58 10.63 -8.05 -5.95
C LEU A 58 11.30 -6.85 -6.62
N VAL A 59 12.63 -6.84 -6.62
CA VAL A 59 13.42 -5.92 -7.45
C VAL A 59 13.74 -6.63 -8.76
N LEU A 60 12.95 -6.34 -9.80
CA LEU A 60 13.16 -6.91 -11.12
C LEU A 60 14.24 -6.12 -11.91
N PRO A 61 14.96 -6.76 -12.84
CA PRO A 61 15.85 -6.09 -13.78
C PRO A 61 15.12 -5.04 -14.62
N ARG A 62 15.88 -4.21 -15.35
CA ARG A 62 15.31 -3.20 -16.26
C ARG A 62 14.33 -3.80 -17.27
N ASP A 63 14.62 -5.01 -17.74
CA ASP A 63 13.78 -5.75 -18.69
C ASP A 63 12.66 -6.52 -17.95
N TYR A 64 12.01 -5.87 -16.98
CA TYR A 64 11.07 -6.48 -16.04
C TYR A 64 9.88 -7.21 -16.72
N HIS A 65 9.52 -6.81 -17.95
CA HIS A 65 8.45 -7.43 -18.73
C HIS A 65 8.71 -8.93 -18.96
N ASP A 66 9.97 -9.31 -19.19
CA ASP A 66 10.37 -10.72 -19.39
C ASP A 66 10.23 -11.55 -18.10
N TYR A 67 10.16 -10.87 -16.96
CA TYR A 67 10.08 -11.48 -15.63
C TYR A 67 8.68 -11.38 -15.00
N PHE A 68 7.68 -10.81 -15.69
CA PHE A 68 6.29 -10.82 -15.21
C PHE A 68 5.75 -12.21 -14.91
N PRO A 69 6.00 -13.26 -15.71
CA PRO A 69 5.55 -14.60 -15.37
C PRO A 69 6.13 -15.11 -14.04
N LEU A 70 7.37 -14.73 -13.73
CA LEU A 70 8.04 -15.09 -12.47
C LEU A 70 7.43 -14.33 -11.28
N GLU A 71 7.25 -13.02 -11.40
CA GLU A 71 6.58 -12.21 -10.36
C GLU A 71 5.16 -12.75 -10.10
N TYR A 72 4.41 -13.09 -11.15
CA TYR A 72 3.09 -13.69 -11.02
C TYR A 72 3.11 -15.04 -10.30
N GLN A 73 4.01 -15.95 -10.67
CA GLN A 73 4.16 -17.24 -9.97
C GLN A 73 4.50 -17.05 -8.49
N LEU A 74 5.37 -16.09 -8.16
CA LEU A 74 5.69 -15.78 -6.77
C LEU A 74 4.50 -15.15 -6.04
N ALA A 75 3.76 -14.24 -6.66
CA ALA A 75 2.55 -13.66 -6.06
C ALA A 75 1.45 -14.70 -5.79
N GLN A 76 1.33 -15.74 -6.63
CA GLN A 76 0.43 -16.87 -6.37
C GLN A 76 0.86 -17.69 -5.15
N ARG A 77 2.17 -17.79 -4.91
CA ARG A 77 2.72 -18.54 -3.79
C ARG A 77 2.73 -17.74 -2.49
N TYR A 78 2.93 -16.43 -2.56
CA TYR A 78 3.09 -15.50 -1.44
C TYR A 78 2.01 -14.42 -1.50
N PRO A 79 0.85 -14.60 -0.85
CA PRO A 79 -0.29 -13.70 -1.06
C PRO A 79 -0.09 -12.26 -0.55
N ALA A 80 0.84 -12.06 0.40
CA ALA A 80 1.22 -10.73 0.90
C ALA A 80 2.32 -10.05 0.05
N LEU A 81 2.90 -10.73 -0.94
CA LEU A 81 3.91 -10.16 -1.82
C LEU A 81 3.32 -8.99 -2.62
N GLN A 82 3.96 -7.84 -2.50
CA GLN A 82 3.60 -6.64 -3.23
C GLN A 82 4.10 -6.74 -4.68
N VAL A 83 3.16 -6.87 -5.61
CA VAL A 83 3.43 -6.85 -7.05
C VAL A 83 3.58 -5.40 -7.48
N ASN A 84 4.78 -4.91 -7.79
CA ASN A 84 5.00 -3.48 -8.08
C ASN A 84 5.43 -3.17 -9.52
N SER A 85 5.76 -4.20 -10.31
CA SER A 85 6.46 -4.03 -11.58
C SER A 85 5.66 -3.29 -12.66
N ALA A 86 4.32 -3.30 -12.59
CA ALA A 86 3.44 -2.60 -13.53
C ALA A 86 2.56 -1.52 -12.86
N VAL A 87 2.87 -1.07 -11.63
CA VAL A 87 1.97 -0.14 -10.90
C VAL A 87 1.79 1.19 -11.64
N HIS A 88 2.80 1.61 -12.39
CA HIS A 88 2.74 2.84 -13.19
C HIS A 88 1.76 2.78 -14.38
N THR A 89 1.41 1.59 -14.87
CA THR A 89 0.56 1.45 -16.08
C THR A 89 -0.93 1.68 -15.80
N ALA A 90 -1.35 1.54 -14.54
CA ALA A 90 -2.75 1.69 -14.12
C ALA A 90 -3.03 3.03 -13.39
N LYS A 91 -2.12 4.02 -13.50
CA LYS A 91 -2.16 5.29 -12.77
C LYS A 91 -3.49 6.06 -12.91
N LEU A 92 -4.10 6.02 -14.10
CA LEU A 92 -5.38 6.69 -14.38
C LEU A 92 -6.59 6.06 -13.66
N GLN A 93 -6.45 4.81 -13.19
CA GLN A 93 -7.56 4.05 -12.60
C GLN A 93 -7.69 4.24 -11.08
N TYR A 94 -6.73 4.94 -10.45
CA TYR A 94 -6.65 5.07 -8.98
C TYR A 94 -7.18 6.39 -8.42
N GLY A 95 -7.58 7.37 -9.24
CA GLY A 95 -7.99 8.71 -8.75
C GLY A 95 -9.17 8.70 -7.76
N HIS A 96 -10.04 7.70 -7.83
CA HIS A 96 -11.16 7.53 -6.90
C HIS A 96 -11.21 6.17 -6.21
N SER A 97 -10.15 5.38 -6.33
CA SER A 97 -10.13 3.99 -5.88
C SER A 97 -8.74 3.57 -5.46
N ILE A 98 -8.65 2.75 -4.43
CA ILE A 98 -7.37 2.19 -4.00
C ILE A 98 -7.12 0.84 -4.64
N ARG A 99 -5.85 0.50 -4.87
CA ARG A 99 -5.45 -0.75 -5.50
C ARG A 99 -5.73 -1.96 -4.61
N GLY A 100 -5.32 -1.88 -3.35
CA GLY A 100 -5.37 -2.97 -2.39
C GLY A 100 -4.79 -2.58 -1.04
N ILE A 101 -4.37 -3.59 -0.29
CA ILE A 101 -3.68 -3.46 0.99
C ILE A 101 -2.36 -4.20 0.96
N ASN A 102 -1.48 -3.84 1.88
CA ASN A 102 -0.32 -4.62 2.26
C ASN A 102 -0.02 -4.36 3.76
N TRP A 103 1.18 -4.75 4.23
CA TRP A 103 1.66 -4.57 5.60
C TRP A 103 1.34 -3.20 6.17
N ILE A 104 1.55 -2.15 5.38
CA ILE A 104 1.06 -0.81 5.67
C ILE A 104 0.10 -0.39 4.58
N THR A 105 -1.04 0.19 4.99
CA THR A 105 -2.04 0.79 4.13
C THR A 105 -2.31 2.22 4.59
N LEU A 106 -2.15 3.19 3.68
CA LEU A 106 -2.43 4.60 3.90
C LEU A 106 -3.78 4.96 3.30
N LEU A 107 -4.61 5.66 4.06
CA LEU A 107 -5.92 6.12 3.63
C LEU A 107 -6.09 7.60 3.96
N SER A 108 -6.39 8.45 2.98
CA SER A 108 -6.77 9.84 3.24
C SER A 108 -8.11 9.96 3.97
N LYS A 109 -8.40 11.12 4.54
CA LYS A 109 -9.67 11.46 5.18
C LYS A 109 -10.85 11.22 4.25
N ARG A 110 -10.66 11.45 2.95
CA ARG A 110 -11.66 11.19 1.91
C ARG A 110 -12.04 9.70 1.85
N PHE A 111 -11.07 8.80 1.83
CA PHE A 111 -11.33 7.35 1.86
C PHE A 111 -11.83 6.88 3.22
N VAL A 112 -11.27 7.41 4.31
CA VAL A 112 -11.74 7.13 5.67
C VAL A 112 -13.23 7.48 5.82
N GLY A 113 -13.67 8.63 5.31
CA GLY A 113 -15.08 9.03 5.30
C GLY A 113 -15.96 8.07 4.51
N ARG A 114 -15.51 7.60 3.34
CA ARG A 114 -16.22 6.60 2.53
C ARG A 114 -16.34 5.24 3.21
N LEU A 115 -15.45 4.93 4.15
CA LEU A 115 -15.48 3.71 4.95
C LEU A 115 -16.33 3.84 6.22
N GLY A 116 -16.96 4.99 6.47
CA GLY A 116 -17.77 5.23 7.67
C GLY A 116 -17.05 5.99 8.79
N GLY A 117 -15.84 6.50 8.53
CA GLY A 117 -15.08 7.33 9.45
C GLY A 117 -14.12 6.55 10.35
N GLU A 118 -13.19 7.27 10.99
CA GLU A 118 -12.12 6.69 11.81
C GLU A 118 -12.65 5.85 12.98
N TYR A 119 -13.68 6.33 13.68
CA TYR A 119 -14.29 5.61 14.79
C TYR A 119 -14.74 4.21 14.34
N TRP A 120 -15.45 4.12 13.22
CA TRP A 120 -15.92 2.87 12.67
C TRP A 120 -14.77 1.93 12.27
N ILE A 121 -13.75 2.46 11.60
CA ILE A 121 -12.55 1.69 11.21
C ILE A 121 -11.86 1.10 12.44
N ARG A 122 -11.64 1.92 13.48
CA ARG A 122 -11.01 1.46 14.73
C ARG A 122 -11.85 0.39 15.42
N THR A 123 -13.17 0.57 15.50
CA THR A 123 -14.08 -0.43 16.07
C THR A 123 -14.03 -1.75 15.30
N MET A 124 -14.06 -1.71 13.97
CA MET A 124 -14.04 -2.91 13.12
C MET A 124 -12.74 -3.71 13.27
N LEU A 125 -11.62 -2.99 13.45
CA LEU A 125 -10.29 -3.59 13.55
C LEU A 125 -9.84 -3.88 15.00
N ALA A 126 -10.59 -3.46 16.02
CA ALA A 126 -10.20 -3.55 17.43
C ALA A 126 -9.88 -4.98 17.93
N ARG A 127 -10.45 -6.01 17.30
CA ARG A 127 -10.21 -7.42 17.64
C ARG A 127 -8.87 -7.98 17.13
N TYR A 128 -8.22 -7.30 16.19
CA TYR A 128 -6.95 -7.73 15.62
C TYR A 128 -5.80 -7.06 16.37
N THR A 129 -5.20 -7.79 17.32
CA THR A 129 -4.18 -7.26 18.24
C THR A 129 -2.86 -6.92 17.57
N ASP A 130 -2.64 -7.44 16.36
CA ASP A 130 -1.50 -7.16 15.50
C ASP A 130 -1.71 -5.92 14.62
N VAL A 131 -2.90 -5.30 14.65
CA VAL A 131 -3.19 -4.08 13.89
C VAL A 131 -2.89 -2.84 14.73
N VAL A 132 -2.08 -1.94 14.16
CA VAL A 132 -1.80 -0.60 14.72
C VAL A 132 -2.35 0.44 13.77
N ILE A 133 -3.13 1.39 14.30
CA ILE A 133 -3.70 2.50 13.54
C ILE A 133 -3.19 3.82 14.11
N SER A 134 -2.33 4.51 13.36
CA SER A 134 -1.91 5.88 13.65
C SER A 134 -2.59 6.89 12.71
N THR A 135 -2.62 8.15 13.13
CA THR A 135 -3.17 9.27 12.36
C THR A 135 -2.04 10.13 11.83
N TYR A 136 -2.19 10.65 10.62
CA TYR A 136 -1.39 11.75 10.09
C TYR A 136 -2.33 12.89 9.67
N ARG A 137 -1.77 14.05 9.30
CA ARG A 137 -2.53 15.26 9.00
C ARG A 137 -3.73 15.05 8.07
N ASP A 138 -3.59 14.22 7.03
CA ASP A 138 -4.66 13.95 6.07
C ASP A 138 -5.24 12.53 6.14
N GLY A 139 -5.00 11.74 7.19
CA GLY A 139 -5.63 10.41 7.23
C GLY A 139 -5.12 9.41 8.26
N LEU A 140 -5.22 8.13 7.89
CA LEU A 140 -4.84 6.98 8.72
C LEU A 140 -3.71 6.17 8.07
N ILE A 141 -2.80 5.71 8.93
CA ILE A 141 -1.83 4.66 8.62
C ILE A 141 -2.30 3.41 9.36
N ILE A 142 -2.60 2.36 8.61
CA ILE A 142 -3.01 1.05 9.15
C ILE A 142 -1.86 0.08 8.91
N ARG A 143 -1.26 -0.44 9.98
CA ARG A 143 -0.18 -1.44 9.94
C ARG A 143 -0.69 -2.79 10.44
N ALA A 144 -0.51 -3.84 9.65
CA ALA A 144 -0.95 -5.20 9.92
C ALA A 144 0.24 -6.11 10.27
N GLY A 145 0.48 -6.31 11.57
CA GLY A 145 1.63 -7.06 12.07
C GLY A 145 2.88 -6.20 12.29
N GLN A 146 3.86 -6.78 12.97
CA GLN A 146 5.12 -6.09 13.28
C GLN A 146 6.02 -5.92 12.06
N TYR A 147 6.03 -6.91 11.15
CA TYR A 147 6.81 -6.93 9.92
C TYR A 147 5.93 -7.32 8.74
N PRO A 148 6.32 -6.98 7.50
CA PRO A 148 5.58 -7.44 6.34
C PRO A 148 5.58 -8.97 6.26
N ASP A 149 4.44 -9.54 5.87
CA ASP A 149 4.29 -10.99 5.76
C ASP A 149 4.86 -11.50 4.42
N LEU A 150 5.47 -12.68 4.46
CA LEU A 150 5.97 -13.42 3.30
C LEU A 150 5.71 -14.92 3.46
N THR A 151 4.62 -15.27 4.16
CA THR A 151 4.28 -16.67 4.42
C THR A 151 3.78 -17.32 3.13
N PRO A 152 4.43 -18.39 2.63
CA PRO A 152 3.97 -19.07 1.43
C PRO A 152 2.74 -19.94 1.72
N LEU A 153 1.88 -20.12 0.72
CA LEU A 153 0.86 -21.16 0.76
C LEU A 153 1.50 -22.56 0.89
N PRO A 154 0.86 -23.49 1.64
CA PRO A 154 -0.48 -23.40 2.24
C PRO A 154 -0.51 -22.73 3.63
N GLY A 155 0.56 -22.06 4.06
CA GLY A 155 0.55 -21.29 5.31
C GLY A 155 -0.52 -20.19 5.31
N SER A 156 -1.04 -19.87 6.50
CA SER A 156 -2.06 -18.82 6.64
C SER A 156 -1.42 -17.45 6.72
N VAL A 157 -1.84 -16.56 5.82
CA VAL A 157 -1.62 -15.12 5.96
C VAL A 157 -2.34 -14.62 7.23
N PRO A 158 -1.82 -13.62 7.96
CA PRO A 158 -2.47 -13.09 9.15
C PRO A 158 -3.92 -12.65 8.88
N GLU A 159 -4.82 -12.94 9.83
CA GLU A 159 -6.24 -12.59 9.70
C GLU A 159 -6.48 -11.08 9.53
N SER A 160 -5.58 -10.26 10.07
CA SER A 160 -5.58 -8.80 9.94
C SER A 160 -5.53 -8.35 8.47
N TYR A 161 -4.74 -9.00 7.61
CA TYR A 161 -4.69 -8.68 6.18
C TYR A 161 -6.05 -8.91 5.51
N PHE A 162 -6.71 -10.02 5.84
CA PHE A 162 -8.05 -10.30 5.31
C PHE A 162 -9.08 -9.30 5.83
N ALA A 163 -8.99 -8.93 7.11
CA ALA A 163 -9.90 -7.97 7.73
C ALA A 163 -9.79 -6.58 7.09
N ILE A 164 -8.56 -6.08 6.92
CA ILE A 164 -8.33 -4.79 6.28
C ILE A 164 -8.71 -4.86 4.80
N ASN A 165 -8.39 -5.95 4.10
CA ASN A 165 -8.81 -6.15 2.71
C ASN A 165 -10.35 -6.14 2.56
N GLN A 166 -11.08 -6.75 3.50
CA GLN A 166 -12.54 -6.70 3.54
C GLN A 166 -13.06 -5.29 3.83
N LEU A 167 -12.48 -4.60 4.82
CA LEU A 167 -12.82 -3.22 5.18
C LEU A 167 -12.74 -2.31 3.97
N ILE A 168 -11.66 -2.39 3.18
CA ILE A 168 -11.44 -1.49 2.05
C ILE A 168 -12.19 -1.84 0.76
N ARG A 169 -12.87 -3.00 0.69
CA ARG A 169 -13.58 -3.43 -0.54
C ARG A 169 -14.44 -2.33 -1.20
N PRO A 170 -15.22 -1.52 -0.46
CA PRO A 170 -16.07 -0.48 -1.06
C PRO A 170 -15.31 0.64 -1.79
N ILE A 171 -14.02 0.78 -1.52
CA ILE A 171 -13.17 1.82 -2.09
C ILE A 171 -12.10 1.27 -3.05
N ARG A 172 -12.07 -0.05 -3.28
CA ARG A 172 -11.12 -0.67 -4.20
C ARG A 172 -11.46 -0.38 -5.65
N VAL A 173 -10.45 -0.44 -6.52
CA VAL A 173 -10.65 -0.40 -7.97
C VAL A 173 -11.50 -1.60 -8.39
N ILE A 174 -12.52 -1.36 -9.21
CA ILE A 174 -13.34 -2.40 -9.81
C ILE A 174 -12.72 -2.72 -11.17
N PRO A 175 -12.20 -3.95 -11.39
CA PRO A 175 -11.69 -4.34 -12.71
C PRO A 175 -12.80 -4.21 -13.75
N ARG A 176 -12.54 -3.53 -14.87
CA ARG A 176 -13.39 -3.56 -16.08
C ARG A 176 -12.67 -4.34 -17.18
N GLU A 177 -13.38 -4.76 -18.23
CA GLU A 177 -12.73 -5.40 -19.38
C GLU A 177 -11.64 -4.49 -19.96
N GLY A 178 -10.48 -5.08 -20.30
CA GLY A 178 -9.30 -4.35 -20.78
C GLY A 178 -8.29 -3.93 -19.70
N HIS A 179 -8.54 -4.29 -18.43
CA HIS A 179 -7.55 -4.17 -17.35
C HIS A 179 -6.63 -5.41 -17.42
N SER A 180 -5.58 -5.36 -18.22
CA SER A 180 -4.57 -6.41 -18.36
C SER A 180 -3.18 -5.80 -18.42
#